data_AF-A0A2P8H2U4-F1
#
_entry.id   AF-A0A2P8H2U4-F1
#
_cell.length_a   1.000
_cell.length_b   1.000
_cell.length_c   1.000
_cell.angle_alpha   90.00
_cell.angle_beta   90.00
_cell.angle_gamma   90.00
#
_symmetry.space_group_name_H-M   'P 1'
#
loop_
_entity.id
_entity.type
_entity.pdbx_description
1 polymer ?
#
loop_
_entity_poly.entity_id
_entity_poly.type
_entity_poly.pdbx_seq_one_letter_code
_entity_poly.pdbx_strand_id
1 'polypeptide(L)'
;SEEDILSVDVPSIENTWSNLYKIIYSNLAELLFFLEQKFARYLDIDCKIPASYLITAQTKFQQDIEVLKESFTALNIDGQLLSIVLLPFTEFLNASHTAYSITYQQLFYLKEMGKSLFELLDASEEGEDLTDKLEGLLLYLNFNGVRHFQYWTSIVNSEIESLSTTKEKLDRLMFLQKKISQATVKPGFIFNRLRAPLQSKMQSWLAEEIGYQKERGSLSSNVHLPDELSRWKDFKIQTVFSVPQLGHILKLLLDSGLYLNKNRSEVLDFFSYFFASVKQDSVSPGSLRSNFYKDNAAVSKAVRDILMDLVNRSHKGLNVAVYFALDYFLQQF
;
A
#
# COMPACT_ATOMS: atom_id res chain seq x y z
N SER A 1 22.13 48.11 -9.66
CA SER A 1 21.01 47.47 -8.92
C SER A 1 21.59 46.68 -7.75
N GLU A 2 20.76 46.10 -6.87
CA GLU A 2 21.23 45.18 -5.81
C GLU A 2 21.95 43.96 -6.42
N GLU A 3 21.50 43.50 -7.60
CA GLU A 3 22.17 42.47 -8.40
C GLU A 3 23.58 42.88 -8.86
N ASP A 4 23.81 44.14 -9.27
CA ASP A 4 25.14 44.63 -9.69
C ASP A 4 26.15 44.69 -8.52
N ILE A 5 25.67 44.85 -7.29
CA ILE A 5 26.51 44.84 -6.07
C ILE A 5 26.85 43.39 -5.68
N LEU A 6 25.94 42.45 -5.97
CA LEU A 6 26.07 41.03 -5.68
C LEU A 6 26.78 40.26 -6.81
N SER A 7 27.00 40.86 -7.98
CA SER A 7 27.80 40.26 -9.05
C SER A 7 29.27 40.12 -8.60
N VAL A 8 29.78 38.89 -8.64
CA VAL A 8 31.12 38.46 -8.19
C VAL A 8 32.24 38.95 -9.13
N ASP A 9 32.04 40.07 -9.81
CA ASP A 9 33.11 40.70 -10.57
C ASP A 9 34.12 41.29 -9.59
N VAL A 10 35.39 40.94 -9.80
CA VAL A 10 36.53 41.47 -9.03
C VAL A 10 36.41 43.00 -9.01
N PRO A 11 36.41 43.65 -7.81
CA PRO A 11 36.28 45.09 -7.73
C PRO A 11 37.37 45.75 -8.57
N SER A 12 36.98 46.64 -9.48
CA SER A 12 37.94 47.38 -10.30
C SER A 12 38.78 48.30 -9.40
N ILE A 13 40.00 48.61 -9.82
CA ILE A 13 40.97 49.44 -9.05
C ILE A 13 40.47 50.90 -8.87
N GLU A 14 39.38 51.28 -9.53
CA GLU A 14 38.79 52.60 -9.42
C GLU A 14 38.03 52.78 -8.09
N ASN A 15 38.31 53.87 -7.37
CA ASN A 15 37.63 54.20 -6.11
C ASN A 15 36.22 54.75 -6.38
N THR A 16 35.28 53.85 -6.69
CA THR A 16 33.86 54.16 -6.84
C THR A 16 33.07 53.71 -5.61
N TRP A 17 31.93 54.36 -5.32
CA TRP A 17 31.02 53.93 -4.26
C TRP A 17 30.54 52.48 -4.44
N SER A 18 30.34 52.06 -5.69
CA SER A 18 29.99 50.66 -6.02
C SER A 18 31.07 49.68 -5.57
N ASN A 19 32.34 49.97 -5.84
CA ASN A 19 33.46 49.13 -5.41
C ASN A 19 33.61 49.11 -3.89
N LEU A 20 33.36 50.22 -3.20
CA LEU A 20 33.33 50.24 -1.73
C LEU A 20 32.22 49.33 -1.18
N TYR A 21 31.00 49.37 -1.75
CA TYR A 21 29.92 48.47 -1.36
C TYR A 21 30.28 46.99 -1.61
N LYS A 22 30.88 46.67 -2.76
CA LYS A 22 31.36 45.31 -3.07
C LYS A 22 32.40 44.81 -2.07
N ILE A 23 33.37 45.66 -1.68
CA ILE A 23 34.39 45.32 -0.70
C ILE A 23 33.74 45.07 0.68
N ILE A 24 32.88 45.98 1.14
CA ILE A 24 32.18 45.81 2.44
C ILE A 24 31.35 44.53 2.43
N TYR A 25 30.59 44.30 1.37
CA TYR A 25 29.76 43.11 1.22
C TYR A 25 30.60 41.83 1.27
N SER A 26 31.72 41.79 0.54
CA SER A 26 32.62 40.64 0.50
C SER A 26 33.21 40.33 1.89
N ASN A 27 33.66 41.36 2.61
CA ASN A 27 34.17 41.19 3.98
C ASN A 27 33.09 40.70 4.95
N LEU A 28 31.87 41.21 4.84
CA LEU A 28 30.73 40.74 5.65
C LEU A 28 30.34 39.29 5.30
N ALA A 29 30.39 38.92 4.02
CA ALA A 29 30.13 37.57 3.56
C ALA A 29 31.20 36.58 4.05
N GLU A 30 32.48 36.96 4.03
CA GLU A 30 33.58 36.17 4.60
C GLU A 30 33.43 35.99 6.12
N LEU A 31 33.08 37.06 6.84
CA LEU A 31 32.82 36.99 8.27
C LEU A 31 31.64 36.07 8.58
N LEU A 32 30.54 36.20 7.83
CA LEU A 32 29.38 35.33 7.98
C LEU A 32 29.74 33.87 7.71
N PHE A 33 30.47 33.59 6.63
CA PHE A 33 30.95 32.25 6.31
C PHE A 33 31.83 31.67 7.43
N PHE A 34 32.71 32.48 8.03
CA PHE A 34 33.50 32.08 9.18
C PHE A 34 32.61 31.72 10.39
N LEU A 35 31.57 32.51 10.67
CA LEU A 35 30.61 32.24 11.74
C LEU A 35 29.84 30.94 11.47
N GLU A 36 29.39 30.72 10.25
CA GLU A 36 28.72 29.49 9.84
C GLU A 36 29.62 28.27 10.03
N GLN A 37 30.89 28.35 9.65
CA GLN A 37 31.81 27.21 9.80
C GLN A 37 32.19 26.91 11.26
N LYS A 38 32.46 27.94 12.06
CA LYS A 38 33.01 27.77 13.41
C LYS A 38 31.95 27.74 14.51
N PHE A 39 30.79 28.34 14.27
CA PHE A 39 29.76 28.59 15.27
C PHE A 39 28.35 28.16 14.79
N ALA A 40 28.24 27.26 13.81
CA ALA A 40 26.97 26.75 13.27
C ALA A 40 25.90 26.44 14.33
N ARG A 41 26.30 25.82 15.45
CA ARG A 41 25.39 25.42 16.54
C ARG A 41 24.71 26.60 17.26
N TYR A 42 25.29 27.79 17.16
CA TYR A 42 24.77 29.01 17.78
C TYR A 42 23.97 29.88 16.81
N LEU A 43 23.91 29.52 15.53
CA LEU A 43 23.14 30.24 14.52
C LEU A 43 21.68 29.80 14.54
N ASP A 44 20.79 30.78 14.54
CA ASP A 44 19.37 30.53 14.34
C ASP A 44 19.09 30.24 12.86
N ILE A 45 18.80 28.97 12.57
CA ILE A 45 18.50 28.48 11.23
C ILE A 45 17.09 28.86 10.75
N ASP A 46 16.24 29.39 11.62
CA ASP A 46 14.95 29.94 11.24
C ASP A 46 15.05 31.44 10.86
N CYS A 47 16.27 32.01 10.92
CA CYS A 47 16.56 33.36 10.42
C CYS A 47 16.58 33.43 8.88
N LYS A 48 16.31 34.64 8.35
CA LYS A 48 16.37 34.96 6.93
C LYS A 48 17.78 34.74 6.36
N ILE A 49 17.87 34.15 5.17
CA ILE A 49 19.14 34.01 4.45
C ILE A 49 19.64 35.33 3.84
N PRO A 50 20.96 35.51 3.69
CA PRO A 50 21.55 36.61 2.93
C PRO A 50 21.05 36.63 1.48
N ALA A 51 20.97 37.84 0.90
CA ALA A 51 20.55 38.02 -0.49
C ALA A 51 21.42 37.25 -1.49
N SER A 52 22.75 37.20 -1.28
CA SER A 52 23.65 36.41 -2.13
C SER A 52 23.30 34.93 -2.15
N TYR A 53 22.95 34.35 -0.99
CA TYR A 53 22.62 32.93 -0.88
C TYR A 53 21.31 32.63 -1.59
N LEU A 54 20.34 33.55 -1.50
CA LEU A 54 19.08 33.45 -2.24
C LEU A 54 19.35 33.45 -3.75
N ILE A 55 20.06 34.45 -4.28
CA ILE A 55 20.33 34.57 -5.72
C ILE A 55 21.09 33.35 -6.23
N THR A 56 22.17 32.96 -5.55
CA THR A 56 22.97 31.78 -5.96
C THR A 56 22.13 30.50 -5.95
N ALA A 57 21.28 30.32 -4.93
CA ALA A 57 20.41 29.15 -4.85
C ALA A 57 19.32 29.19 -5.92
N GLN A 58 18.74 30.34 -6.23
CA GLN A 58 17.74 30.50 -7.28
C GLN A 58 18.31 30.13 -8.66
N THR A 59 19.49 30.65 -9.01
CA THR A 59 20.16 30.31 -10.28
C THR A 59 20.39 28.81 -10.39
N LYS A 60 20.87 28.17 -9.31
CA LYS A 60 21.08 26.72 -9.30
C LYS A 60 19.78 25.94 -9.41
N PHE A 61 18.78 26.25 -8.57
CA PHE A 61 17.51 25.52 -8.56
C PHE A 61 16.73 25.67 -9.86
N GLN A 62 16.83 26.81 -10.54
CA GLN A 62 16.21 26.99 -11.86
C GLN A 62 16.75 25.98 -12.88
N GLN A 63 18.07 25.74 -12.89
CA GLN A 63 18.69 24.74 -13.77
C GLN A 63 18.32 23.32 -13.32
N ASP A 64 18.42 23.05 -12.02
CA ASP A 64 18.18 21.74 -11.45
C ASP A 64 16.72 21.27 -11.69
N ILE A 65 15.72 22.15 -11.56
CA ILE A 65 14.30 21.79 -11.72
C ILE A 65 13.99 21.29 -13.13
N GLU A 66 14.52 21.95 -14.17
CA GLU A 66 14.26 21.54 -15.56
C GLU A 66 14.83 20.13 -15.82
N VAL A 67 16.07 19.89 -15.37
CA VAL A 67 16.70 18.57 -15.49
C VAL A 67 15.92 17.50 -14.72
N LEU A 68 15.60 17.75 -13.44
CA LEU A 68 14.84 16.80 -12.62
C LEU A 68 13.48 16.47 -13.25
N LYS A 69 12.78 17.48 -13.78
CA LYS A 69 11.48 17.31 -14.42
C LYS A 69 11.58 16.45 -15.67
N GLU A 70 12.53 16.72 -16.55
CA GLU A 70 12.76 15.93 -17.77
C GLU A 70 13.12 14.48 -17.43
N SER A 71 14.07 14.27 -16.51
CA SER A 71 14.52 12.94 -16.11
C SER A 71 13.41 12.10 -15.46
N PHE A 72 12.67 12.64 -14.49
CA PHE A 72 11.59 11.89 -13.85
C PHE A 72 10.40 11.63 -14.79
N THR A 73 10.14 12.53 -15.75
CA THR A 73 9.11 12.30 -16.77
C THR A 73 9.52 11.17 -17.72
N ALA A 74 10.80 11.11 -18.13
CA ALA A 74 11.32 10.01 -18.94
C ALA A 74 11.23 8.64 -18.23
N LEU A 75 11.28 8.64 -16.90
CA LEU A 75 11.14 7.46 -16.04
C LEU A 75 9.67 7.13 -15.69
N ASN A 76 8.70 7.81 -16.33
CA ASN A 76 7.26 7.61 -16.12
C ASN A 76 6.78 7.80 -14.68
N ILE A 77 7.44 8.66 -13.89
CA ILE A 77 6.92 9.05 -12.58
C ILE A 77 5.58 9.77 -12.76
N ASP A 78 4.64 9.47 -11.86
CA ASP A 78 3.34 10.12 -11.82
C ASP A 78 3.46 11.65 -11.81
N GLY A 79 2.80 12.30 -12.77
CA GLY A 79 2.90 13.74 -12.97
C GLY A 79 2.35 14.55 -11.79
N GLN A 80 1.37 14.02 -11.06
CA GLN A 80 0.86 14.67 -9.86
C GLN A 80 1.90 14.64 -8.75
N LEU A 81 2.52 13.49 -8.46
CA LEU A 81 3.62 13.38 -7.51
C LEU A 81 4.78 14.32 -7.87
N LEU A 82 5.21 14.31 -9.14
CA LEU A 82 6.30 15.16 -9.60
C LEU A 82 6.00 16.65 -9.38
N SER A 83 4.78 17.09 -9.67
CA SER A 83 4.37 18.49 -9.43
C SER A 83 4.43 18.86 -7.94
N ILE A 84 4.11 17.92 -7.04
CA ILE A 84 4.14 18.12 -5.59
C ILE A 84 5.59 18.20 -5.08
N VAL A 85 6.47 17.33 -5.61
CA VAL A 85 7.90 17.26 -5.25
C VAL A 85 8.64 18.52 -5.67
N LEU A 86 8.31 19.08 -6.85
CA LEU A 86 8.98 20.26 -7.40
C LEU A 86 8.40 21.58 -6.89
N LEU A 87 7.18 21.59 -6.35
CA LEU A 87 6.52 22.80 -5.85
C LEU A 87 7.37 23.61 -4.83
N PRO A 88 8.03 23.01 -3.83
CA PRO A 88 8.85 23.77 -2.89
C PRO A 88 9.99 24.55 -3.57
N PHE A 89 10.56 24.01 -4.65
CA PHE A 89 11.60 24.67 -5.42
C PHE A 89 11.02 25.84 -6.23
N THR A 90 9.84 25.67 -6.84
CA THR A 90 9.20 26.77 -7.57
C THR A 90 8.72 27.87 -6.64
N GLU A 91 8.23 27.55 -5.44
CA GLU A 91 7.93 28.52 -4.39
C GLU A 91 9.20 29.29 -3.96
N PHE A 92 10.34 28.60 -3.84
CA PHE A 92 11.63 29.23 -3.53
C PHE A 92 12.08 30.21 -4.63
N LEU A 93 11.91 29.85 -5.91
CA LEU A 93 12.24 30.74 -7.04
C LEU A 93 11.38 32.02 -7.05
N ASN A 94 10.12 31.91 -6.63
CA ASN A 94 9.18 33.04 -6.63
C ASN A 94 9.26 33.92 -5.36
N ALA A 95 10.09 33.57 -4.38
CA ALA A 95 10.09 34.22 -3.08
C ALA A 95 10.50 35.71 -3.12
N SER A 96 11.25 36.13 -4.14
CA SER A 96 11.58 37.54 -4.41
C SER A 96 10.34 38.43 -4.62
N HIS A 97 9.19 37.84 -4.98
CA HIS A 97 7.92 38.54 -5.20
C HIS A 97 6.96 38.46 -4.00
N THR A 98 7.38 37.83 -2.90
CA THR A 98 6.52 37.62 -1.73
C THR A 98 7.02 38.38 -0.50
N ALA A 99 6.11 38.76 0.40
CA ALA A 99 6.46 39.38 1.68
C ALA A 99 7.14 38.41 2.68
N TYR A 100 7.31 37.14 2.30
CA TYR A 100 7.89 36.10 3.15
C TYR A 100 9.39 35.97 2.91
N SER A 101 10.16 36.03 3.99
CA SER A 101 11.61 35.81 3.96
C SER A 101 11.94 34.32 3.97
N ILE A 102 12.80 33.88 3.04
CA ILE A 102 13.35 32.52 3.05
C ILE A 102 14.34 32.33 4.21
N THR A 103 14.21 31.22 4.94
CA THR A 103 15.08 30.88 6.07
C THR A 103 16.21 29.93 5.70
N TYR A 104 17.24 29.85 6.55
CA TYR A 104 18.32 28.87 6.38
C TYR A 104 17.79 27.43 6.39
N GLN A 105 16.82 27.11 7.24
CA GLN A 105 16.19 25.80 7.28
C GLN A 105 15.59 25.42 5.93
N GLN A 106 14.87 26.33 5.29
CA GLN A 106 14.26 26.07 3.99
C GLN A 106 15.34 25.85 2.91
N LEU A 107 16.36 26.71 2.89
CA LEU A 107 17.46 26.58 1.95
C LEU A 107 18.22 25.25 2.13
N PHE A 108 18.58 24.90 3.36
CA PHE A 108 19.28 23.65 3.65
C PHE A 108 18.42 22.43 3.33
N TYR A 109 17.12 22.50 3.62
CA TYR A 109 16.20 21.42 3.29
C TYR A 109 16.17 21.18 1.78
N LEU A 110 15.94 22.23 0.98
CA LEU A 110 15.84 22.10 -0.48
C LEU A 110 17.17 21.72 -1.14
N LYS A 111 18.31 22.21 -0.63
CA LYS A 111 19.62 21.78 -1.12
C LYS A 111 19.83 20.28 -0.94
N GLU A 112 19.53 19.75 0.24
CA GLU A 112 19.66 18.32 0.50
C GLU A 112 18.62 17.50 -0.28
N MET A 113 17.37 17.98 -0.35
CA MET A 113 16.33 17.31 -1.15
C MET A 113 16.73 17.25 -2.62
N GLY A 114 17.19 18.35 -3.21
CA GLY A 114 17.66 18.39 -4.59
C GLY A 114 18.83 17.43 -4.81
N LYS A 115 19.82 17.45 -3.90
CA LYS A 115 20.94 16.50 -3.94
C LYS A 115 20.46 15.05 -3.92
N SER A 116 19.58 14.67 -3.00
CA SER A 116 19.09 13.29 -2.90
C SER A 116 18.20 12.88 -4.08
N LEU A 117 17.50 13.83 -4.72
CA LEU A 117 16.77 13.55 -5.95
C LEU A 117 17.71 13.24 -7.11
N PHE A 118 18.82 13.97 -7.25
CA PHE A 118 19.85 13.63 -8.24
C PHE A 118 20.54 12.31 -7.93
N GLU A 119 20.90 12.04 -6.67
CA GLU A 119 21.48 10.75 -6.27
C GLU A 119 20.54 9.57 -6.58
N LEU A 120 19.22 9.79 -6.46
CA LEU A 120 18.22 8.79 -6.84
C LEU A 120 18.18 8.56 -8.36
N LEU A 121 18.32 9.61 -9.16
CA LEU A 121 18.38 9.49 -10.63
C LEU A 121 19.68 8.82 -11.08
N ASP A 122 20.81 9.18 -10.51
CA ASP A 122 22.11 8.60 -10.84
C ASP A 122 22.19 7.11 -10.51
N ALA A 123 21.45 6.66 -9.49
CA ALA A 123 21.35 5.26 -9.08
C ALA A 123 20.24 4.48 -9.83
N SER A 124 19.53 5.11 -10.77
CA SER A 124 18.42 4.47 -11.49
C SER A 124 18.93 3.61 -12.65
N GLU A 125 18.25 2.48 -12.87
CA GLU A 125 18.49 1.62 -14.03
C GLU A 125 17.44 1.85 -15.12
N GLU A 126 17.80 1.60 -16.38
CA GLU A 126 16.94 1.84 -17.53
C GLU A 126 15.69 0.95 -17.48
N GLY A 127 14.50 1.57 -17.41
CA GLY A 127 13.21 0.88 -17.29
C GLY A 127 12.76 0.54 -15.87
N GLU A 128 13.49 0.99 -14.82
CA GLU A 128 13.07 0.83 -13.43
C GLU A 128 11.96 1.84 -13.05
N ASP A 129 10.89 1.35 -12.41
CA ASP A 129 9.90 2.23 -11.77
C ASP A 129 10.46 2.77 -10.45
N LEU A 130 10.82 4.05 -10.44
CA LEU A 130 11.39 4.72 -9.26
C LEU A 130 10.33 5.21 -8.27
N THR A 131 9.03 5.05 -8.53
CA THR A 131 7.97 5.64 -7.71
C THR A 131 8.09 5.24 -6.24
N ASP A 132 8.29 3.94 -5.97
CA ASP A 132 8.45 3.41 -4.61
C ASP A 132 9.73 3.93 -3.93
N LYS A 133 10.81 4.11 -4.69
CA LYS A 133 12.09 4.65 -4.17
C LYS A 133 11.96 6.14 -3.87
N LEU A 134 11.27 6.89 -4.72
CA LEU A 134 11.00 8.31 -4.52
C LEU A 134 10.13 8.53 -3.28
N GLU A 135 9.05 7.77 -3.11
CA GLU A 135 8.22 7.81 -1.90
C GLU A 135 9.02 7.46 -0.64
N GLY A 136 9.89 6.44 -0.73
CA GLY A 136 10.83 6.11 0.34
C GLY A 136 11.77 7.26 0.68
N LEU A 137 12.30 7.96 -0.32
CA LEU A 137 13.15 9.14 -0.14
C LEU A 137 12.39 10.30 0.51
N LEU A 138 11.16 10.58 0.07
CA LEU A 138 10.32 11.64 0.66
C LEU A 138 10.00 11.35 2.12
N LEU A 139 9.77 10.08 2.47
CA LEU A 139 9.60 9.65 3.86
C LEU A 139 10.89 9.80 4.66
N TYR A 140 12.03 9.38 4.11
CA TYR A 140 13.34 9.52 4.74
C TYR A 140 13.69 10.98 5.03
N LEU A 141 13.45 11.88 4.08
CA LEU A 141 13.65 13.32 4.23
C LEU A 141 12.57 14.00 5.08
N ASN A 142 11.53 13.28 5.50
CA ASN A 142 10.40 13.80 6.26
C ASN A 142 9.72 14.99 5.56
N PHE A 143 9.36 14.76 4.29
CA PHE A 143 8.65 15.70 3.44
C PHE A 143 7.18 15.85 3.85
N ASN A 144 6.94 16.42 5.03
CA ASN A 144 5.62 16.55 5.66
C ASN A 144 4.72 17.66 5.07
N GLY A 145 4.80 17.84 3.75
CA GLY A 145 3.92 18.70 2.98
C GLY A 145 2.46 18.22 3.02
N VAL A 146 1.50 19.14 3.10
CA VAL A 146 0.06 18.78 3.09
C VAL A 146 -0.33 18.11 1.77
N ARG A 147 0.16 18.64 0.63
CA ARG A 147 -0.15 18.11 -0.70
C ARG A 147 0.39 16.69 -0.89
N HIS A 148 1.62 16.42 -0.44
CA HIS A 148 2.21 15.08 -0.49
C HIS A 148 1.40 14.09 0.36
N PHE A 149 1.08 14.47 1.60
CA PHE A 149 0.26 13.62 2.44
C PHE A 149 -1.12 13.33 1.83
N GLN A 150 -1.77 14.33 1.24
CA GLN A 150 -3.06 14.17 0.55
C GLN A 150 -2.95 13.23 -0.65
N TYR A 151 -1.91 13.42 -1.48
CA TYR A 151 -1.60 12.53 -2.59
C TYR A 151 -1.45 11.09 -2.11
N TRP A 152 -0.58 10.86 -1.13
CA TRP A 152 -0.35 9.54 -0.55
C TRP A 152 -1.64 8.90 -0.03
N THR A 153 -2.47 9.64 0.72
CA THR A 153 -3.76 9.12 1.19
C THR A 153 -4.72 8.78 0.05
N SER A 154 -4.71 9.54 -1.06
CA SER A 154 -5.57 9.25 -2.21
C SER A 154 -5.15 7.97 -2.92
N ILE A 155 -3.84 7.74 -3.11
CA ILE A 155 -3.30 6.51 -3.68
C ILE A 155 -3.68 5.30 -2.82
N VAL A 156 -3.47 5.40 -1.50
CA VAL A 156 -3.82 4.31 -0.58
C VAL A 156 -5.34 4.06 -0.60
N ASN A 157 -6.18 5.09 -0.58
CA ASN A 157 -7.63 4.92 -0.64
C ASN A 157 -8.06 4.23 -1.93
N SER A 158 -7.57 4.65 -3.09
CA SER A 158 -7.88 4.00 -4.37
C SER A 158 -7.43 2.54 -4.40
N GLU A 159 -6.26 2.23 -3.83
CA GLU A 159 -5.80 0.85 -3.68
C GLU A 159 -6.76 0.04 -2.80
N ILE A 160 -7.15 0.56 -1.63
CA ILE A 160 -8.06 -0.11 -0.69
C ILE A 160 -9.48 -0.27 -1.26
N GLU A 161 -9.94 0.68 -2.06
CA GLU A 161 -11.24 0.60 -2.75
C GLU A 161 -11.25 -0.49 -3.82
N SER A 162 -10.13 -0.73 -4.50
CA SER A 162 -10.01 -1.79 -5.51
C SER A 162 -10.05 -3.21 -4.95
N LEU A 163 -9.76 -3.40 -3.66
CA LEU A 163 -9.79 -4.69 -2.99
C LEU A 163 -11.22 -5.14 -2.67
N SER A 164 -11.49 -6.43 -2.84
CA SER A 164 -12.85 -6.97 -2.77
C SER A 164 -13.31 -7.22 -1.34
N THR A 165 -12.44 -7.78 -0.50
CA THR A 165 -12.83 -8.22 0.84
C THR A 165 -12.27 -7.33 1.94
N THR A 166 -13.00 -7.20 3.06
CA THR A 166 -12.50 -6.49 4.26
C THR A 166 -11.18 -7.07 4.77
N LYS A 167 -10.98 -8.39 4.62
CA LYS A 167 -9.73 -9.05 4.99
C LYS A 167 -8.55 -8.56 4.15
N GLU A 168 -8.69 -8.54 2.83
CA GLU A 168 -7.63 -8.03 1.94
C GLU A 168 -7.30 -6.56 2.24
N LYS A 169 -8.33 -5.73 2.50
CA LYS A 169 -8.15 -4.33 2.88
C LYS A 169 -7.34 -4.18 4.17
N LEU A 170 -7.70 -4.95 5.20
CA LEU A 170 -6.99 -4.94 6.49
C LEU A 170 -5.55 -5.45 6.34
N ASP A 171 -5.34 -6.55 5.62
CA ASP A 171 -4.02 -7.11 5.37
C ASP A 171 -3.12 -6.08 4.65
N ARG A 172 -3.66 -5.37 3.65
CA ARG A 172 -2.94 -4.31 2.94
C ARG A 172 -2.60 -3.11 3.84
N LEU A 173 -3.57 -2.59 4.59
CA LEU A 173 -3.36 -1.47 5.52
C LEU A 173 -2.32 -1.81 6.60
N MET A 174 -2.38 -3.02 7.16
CA MET A 174 -1.42 -3.49 8.15
C MET A 174 -0.02 -3.65 7.56
N PHE A 175 0.08 -4.11 6.31
CA PHE A 175 1.35 -4.15 5.58
C PHE A 175 1.94 -2.75 5.39
N LEU A 176 1.13 -1.77 4.96
CA LEU A 176 1.56 -0.38 4.81
C LEU A 176 1.99 0.23 6.15
N GLN A 177 1.23 -0.03 7.22
CA GLN A 177 1.57 0.41 8.57
C GLN A 177 2.92 -0.16 9.01
N LYS A 178 3.15 -1.45 8.78
CA LYS A 178 4.44 -2.09 9.03
C LYS A 178 5.55 -1.42 8.20
N LYS A 179 5.38 -1.27 6.88
CA LYS A 179 6.38 -0.64 5.97
C LYS A 179 6.79 0.74 6.49
N ILE A 180 5.82 1.60 6.83
CA ILE A 180 6.09 2.96 7.32
C ILE A 180 6.73 2.95 8.71
N SER A 181 6.33 2.03 9.60
CA SER A 181 6.92 1.94 10.95
C SER A 181 8.38 1.51 10.93
N GLN A 182 8.77 0.71 9.94
CA GLN A 182 10.12 0.18 9.75
C GLN A 182 10.99 1.08 8.88
N ALA A 183 10.41 2.10 8.23
CA ALA A 183 11.14 3.03 7.40
C ALA A 183 12.12 3.86 8.25
N THR A 184 13.35 3.98 7.74
CA THR A 184 14.37 4.87 8.31
C THR A 184 14.02 6.31 7.98
N VAL A 185 14.06 7.17 8.99
CA VAL A 185 13.89 8.63 8.83
C VAL A 185 15.19 9.34 9.17
N LYS A 186 15.50 10.42 8.46
CA LYS A 186 16.68 11.24 8.72
C LYS A 186 16.47 12.05 10.01
N PRO A 187 17.24 11.80 11.09
CA PRO A 187 17.00 12.44 12.38
C PRO A 187 17.13 13.96 12.31
N GLY A 188 16.17 14.69 12.90
CA GLY A 188 16.19 16.16 12.97
C GLY A 188 15.97 16.86 11.62
N PHE A 189 15.73 16.12 10.55
CA PHE A 189 15.46 16.65 9.22
C PHE A 189 13.94 16.65 8.98
N ILE A 190 13.37 17.81 8.66
CA ILE A 190 11.93 18.01 8.51
C ILE A 190 11.68 19.17 7.57
N PHE A 191 10.72 19.00 6.64
CA PHE A 191 10.38 20.03 5.67
C PHE A 191 9.71 21.23 6.33
N ASN A 192 8.64 20.98 7.09
CA ASN A 192 7.89 22.00 7.82
C ASN A 192 7.88 21.68 9.31
N ARG A 193 8.61 22.49 10.10
CA ARG A 193 8.74 22.33 11.56
C ARG A 193 7.48 22.57 12.35
N LEU A 194 6.52 23.30 11.80
CA LEU A 194 5.24 23.59 12.45
C LEU A 194 4.23 22.44 12.31
N ARG A 195 4.60 21.36 11.60
CA ARG A 195 3.76 20.20 11.36
C ARG A 195 4.38 18.96 11.96
N ALA A 196 3.52 18.01 12.32
CA ALA A 196 3.96 16.69 12.75
C ALA A 196 4.84 16.01 11.68
N PRO A 197 5.82 15.16 12.08
CA PRO A 197 6.59 14.36 11.15
C PRO A 197 5.71 13.49 10.24
N LEU A 198 6.10 13.35 8.98
CA LEU A 198 5.37 12.61 7.97
C LEU A 198 5.08 11.17 8.40
N GLN A 199 6.09 10.47 8.92
CA GLN A 199 5.95 9.10 9.42
C GLN A 199 4.86 9.00 10.49
N SER A 200 4.88 9.89 11.50
CA SER A 200 3.88 9.90 12.57
C SER A 200 2.47 10.18 12.05
N LYS A 201 2.35 11.08 11.06
CA LYS A 201 1.08 11.44 10.44
C LYS A 201 0.49 10.28 9.63
N MET A 202 1.32 9.59 8.85
CA MET A 202 0.93 8.39 8.10
C MET A 202 0.54 7.25 9.04
N GLN A 203 1.30 7.02 10.13
CA GLN A 203 0.97 6.00 11.14
C GLN A 203 -0.39 6.27 11.81
N SER A 204 -0.64 7.53 12.21
CA SER A 204 -1.91 7.94 12.80
C SER A 204 -3.06 7.70 11.83
N TRP A 205 -2.91 8.11 10.56
CA TRP A 205 -3.95 7.92 9.57
C TRP A 205 -4.23 6.43 9.30
N LEU A 206 -3.19 5.60 9.19
CA LEU A 206 -3.35 4.15 9.01
C LEU A 206 -4.01 3.49 10.21
N ALA A 207 -3.72 3.93 11.44
CA ALA A 207 -4.37 3.41 12.63
C ALA A 207 -5.88 3.68 12.62
N GLU A 208 -6.28 4.89 12.26
CA GLU A 208 -7.70 5.27 12.09
C GLU A 208 -8.36 4.45 10.97
N GLU A 209 -7.72 4.33 9.81
CA GLU A 209 -8.27 3.57 8.68
C GLU A 209 -8.41 2.07 9.00
N ILE A 210 -7.43 1.48 9.70
CA ILE A 210 -7.54 0.10 10.20
C ILE A 210 -8.71 -0.02 11.19
N GLY A 211 -8.88 0.95 12.10
CA GLY A 211 -10.00 1.00 13.03
C GLY A 211 -11.34 1.04 12.30
N TYR A 212 -11.47 1.95 11.33
CA TYR A 212 -12.64 2.10 10.48
C TYR A 212 -12.99 0.82 9.72
N GLN A 213 -12.01 0.15 9.09
CA GLN A 213 -12.26 -1.09 8.36
C GLN A 213 -12.66 -2.25 9.28
N LYS A 214 -12.09 -2.32 10.51
CA LYS A 214 -12.51 -3.30 11.53
C LYS A 214 -13.94 -3.07 11.98
N GLU A 215 -14.29 -1.82 12.30
CA GLU A 215 -15.65 -1.44 12.69
C GLU A 215 -16.63 -1.74 11.56
N ARG A 216 -16.31 -1.35 10.32
CA ARG A 216 -17.13 -1.69 9.15
C ARG A 216 -17.28 -3.17 8.94
N GLY A 217 -16.24 -3.97 9.12
CA GLY A 217 -16.33 -5.44 9.05
C GLY A 217 -17.23 -6.01 10.14
N SER A 218 -17.15 -5.49 11.37
CA SER A 218 -18.01 -5.88 12.48
C SER A 218 -19.47 -5.46 12.25
N LEU A 219 -19.68 -4.26 11.71
CA LEU A 219 -20.99 -3.77 11.30
C LEU A 219 -21.51 -4.57 10.12
N SER A 220 -20.69 -5.00 9.16
CA SER A 220 -21.12 -5.88 8.06
C SER A 220 -21.44 -7.31 8.54
N SER A 221 -20.86 -7.71 9.67
CA SER A 221 -21.21 -8.96 10.37
C SER A 221 -22.48 -8.81 11.23
N ASN A 222 -22.84 -7.57 11.61
CA ASN A 222 -24.03 -7.21 12.39
C ASN A 222 -25.17 -6.63 11.52
N VAL A 223 -24.89 -6.19 10.29
CA VAL A 223 -25.83 -6.08 9.19
C VAL A 223 -26.19 -7.51 8.95
N HIS A 224 -27.42 -7.86 9.31
CA HIS A 224 -28.04 -9.13 8.98
C HIS A 224 -27.40 -9.69 7.70
N LEU A 225 -26.62 -10.78 7.83
CA LEU A 225 -26.67 -11.84 6.83
C LEU A 225 -28.15 -11.87 6.41
N PRO A 226 -28.50 -11.69 5.12
CA PRO A 226 -29.89 -11.68 4.67
C PRO A 226 -30.60 -12.75 5.47
N ASP A 227 -31.66 -12.42 6.20
CA ASP A 227 -32.14 -13.17 7.39
C ASP A 227 -32.04 -14.72 7.24
N GLU A 228 -32.26 -15.20 6.01
CA GLU A 228 -32.01 -16.55 5.50
C GLU A 228 -30.61 -17.18 5.62
N LEU A 229 -29.50 -16.44 5.75
CA LEU A 229 -28.13 -16.96 5.89
C LEU A 229 -27.68 -17.00 7.36
N SER A 230 -28.22 -16.11 8.20
CA SER A 230 -27.97 -16.10 9.64
C SER A 230 -28.49 -17.39 10.31
N ARG A 231 -29.63 -17.93 9.83
CA ARG A 231 -30.18 -19.23 10.29
C ARG A 231 -29.22 -20.40 10.11
N TRP A 232 -28.27 -20.30 9.16
CA TRP A 232 -27.36 -21.38 8.83
C TRP A 232 -26.00 -21.27 9.50
N LYS A 233 -25.73 -20.19 10.26
CA LYS A 233 -24.42 -19.93 10.87
C LYS A 233 -23.95 -21.06 11.81
N ASP A 234 -24.91 -21.67 12.50
CA ASP A 234 -24.68 -22.81 13.41
C ASP A 234 -25.29 -24.11 12.88
N PHE A 235 -25.86 -24.10 11.68
CA PHE A 235 -26.47 -25.28 11.09
C PHE A 235 -25.40 -26.15 10.45
N LYS A 236 -25.20 -27.33 11.03
CA LYS A 236 -24.38 -28.37 10.43
C LYS A 236 -25.25 -29.52 9.94
N ILE A 237 -24.99 -29.96 8.71
CA ILE A 237 -25.56 -31.18 8.16
C ILE A 237 -24.93 -32.35 8.90
N GLN A 238 -25.71 -32.99 9.76
CA GLN A 238 -25.29 -34.21 10.44
C GLN A 238 -25.39 -35.39 9.47
N THR A 239 -24.27 -36.08 9.29
CA THR A 239 -24.20 -37.26 8.42
C THR A 239 -23.86 -38.50 9.20
N VAL A 240 -24.34 -39.65 8.71
CA VAL A 240 -23.97 -40.96 9.25
C VAL A 240 -22.53 -41.38 8.91
N PHE A 241 -21.87 -40.61 8.05
CA PHE A 241 -20.54 -40.94 7.52
C PHE A 241 -19.45 -40.62 8.54
N SER A 242 -18.47 -41.50 8.64
CA SER A 242 -17.19 -41.17 9.27
C SER A 242 -16.39 -40.18 8.40
N VAL A 243 -15.47 -39.42 9.00
CA VAL A 243 -14.61 -38.46 8.27
C VAL A 243 -13.88 -39.11 7.08
N PRO A 244 -13.35 -40.35 7.17
CA PRO A 244 -12.76 -41.03 6.03
C PRO A 244 -13.74 -41.31 4.88
N GLN A 245 -14.96 -41.76 5.20
CA GLN A 245 -16.00 -42.02 4.22
C GLN A 245 -16.44 -40.72 3.53
N LEU A 246 -16.60 -39.63 4.30
CA LEU A 246 -16.95 -38.32 3.76
C LEU A 246 -15.87 -37.81 2.79
N GLY A 247 -14.60 -37.90 3.17
CA GLY A 247 -13.48 -37.54 2.28
C GLY A 247 -13.48 -38.33 0.97
N HIS A 248 -13.72 -39.64 1.04
CA HIS A 248 -13.73 -40.51 -0.14
C HIS A 248 -14.94 -40.27 -1.05
N ILE A 249 -16.13 -39.99 -0.49
CA ILE A 249 -17.31 -39.60 -1.27
C ILE A 249 -17.05 -38.29 -2.01
N LEU A 250 -16.50 -37.28 -1.34
CA LEU A 250 -16.17 -36.00 -1.97
C LEU A 250 -15.13 -36.16 -3.08
N LYS A 251 -14.15 -37.06 -2.91
CA LYS A 251 -13.19 -37.43 -3.95
C LYS A 251 -13.90 -37.97 -5.19
N LEU A 252 -14.79 -38.94 -5.02
CA LEU A 252 -15.56 -39.51 -6.13
C LEU A 252 -16.42 -38.48 -6.85
N LEU A 253 -17.08 -37.55 -6.13
CA LEU A 253 -17.90 -36.50 -6.74
C LEU A 253 -17.07 -35.47 -7.53
N LEU A 254 -15.89 -35.09 -7.01
CA LEU A 254 -14.96 -34.21 -7.72
C LEU A 254 -14.32 -34.89 -8.93
N ASP A 255 -13.83 -36.12 -8.76
CA ASP A 255 -13.14 -36.84 -9.84
C ASP A 255 -14.10 -37.32 -10.94
N SER A 256 -15.38 -37.53 -10.63
CA SER A 256 -16.42 -37.81 -11.64
C SER A 256 -16.92 -36.56 -12.38
N GLY A 257 -16.44 -35.36 -12.01
CA GLY A 257 -16.83 -34.11 -12.64
C GLY A 257 -18.23 -33.61 -12.26
N LEU A 258 -18.85 -34.17 -11.22
CA LEU A 258 -20.14 -33.69 -10.71
C LEU A 258 -20.01 -32.34 -10.01
N TYR A 259 -18.83 -32.04 -9.44
CA TYR A 259 -18.48 -30.72 -8.95
C TYR A 259 -17.56 -30.01 -9.94
N LEU A 260 -17.98 -28.82 -10.40
CA LEU A 260 -17.25 -28.00 -11.38
C LEU A 260 -16.19 -27.09 -10.74
N ASN A 261 -16.15 -27.00 -9.41
CA ASN A 261 -15.23 -26.16 -8.66
C ASN A 261 -13.78 -26.62 -8.89
N LYS A 262 -12.91 -25.70 -9.35
CA LYS A 262 -11.50 -25.98 -9.63
C LYS A 262 -10.65 -26.09 -8.36
N ASN A 263 -10.99 -25.35 -7.31
CA ASN A 263 -10.24 -25.34 -6.06
C ASN A 263 -10.75 -26.45 -5.10
N ARG A 264 -10.08 -27.60 -5.14
CA ARG A 264 -10.40 -28.74 -4.26
C ARG A 264 -10.28 -28.39 -2.77
N SER A 265 -9.34 -27.51 -2.40
CA SER A 265 -9.11 -27.11 -1.01
C SER A 265 -10.27 -26.29 -0.46
N GLU A 266 -10.80 -25.34 -1.23
CA GLU A 266 -11.98 -24.55 -0.84
C GLU A 266 -13.23 -25.41 -0.69
N VAL A 267 -13.42 -26.38 -1.59
CA VAL A 267 -14.53 -27.34 -1.48
C VAL A 267 -14.42 -28.10 -0.16
N LEU A 268 -13.23 -28.63 0.16
CA LEU A 268 -13.03 -29.38 1.40
C LEU A 268 -13.19 -28.51 2.65
N ASP A 269 -12.77 -27.24 2.60
CA ASP A 269 -12.99 -26.29 3.70
C ASP A 269 -14.47 -26.00 3.91
N PHE A 270 -15.22 -25.80 2.82
CA PHE A 270 -16.68 -25.65 2.87
C PHE A 270 -17.35 -26.85 3.56
N PHE A 271 -17.04 -28.08 3.11
CA PHE A 271 -17.63 -29.28 3.72
C PHE A 271 -17.19 -29.46 5.18
N SER A 272 -15.95 -29.13 5.54
CA SER A 272 -15.49 -29.19 6.93
C SER A 272 -16.24 -28.22 7.86
N TYR A 273 -16.66 -27.07 7.33
CA TYR A 273 -17.38 -26.05 8.09
C TYR A 273 -18.86 -26.40 8.28
N PHE A 274 -19.53 -26.89 7.23
CA PHE A 274 -20.98 -27.12 7.22
C PHE A 274 -21.43 -28.55 7.51
N PHE A 275 -20.51 -29.52 7.61
CA PHE A 275 -20.87 -30.92 7.87
C PHE A 275 -20.34 -31.42 9.21
N ALA A 276 -21.12 -32.29 9.86
CA ALA A 276 -20.74 -33.04 11.05
C ALA A 276 -20.81 -34.55 10.79
N SER A 277 -19.97 -35.31 11.49
CA SER A 277 -19.89 -36.77 11.40
C SER A 277 -20.40 -37.40 12.71
N VAL A 278 -21.01 -38.59 12.65
CA VAL A 278 -21.51 -39.33 13.84
C VAL A 278 -20.51 -39.44 14.98
N LYS A 279 -19.21 -39.48 14.66
CA LYS A 279 -18.15 -39.68 15.66
C LYS A 279 -17.49 -38.37 16.11
N GLN A 280 -17.72 -37.26 15.42
CA GLN A 280 -17.08 -35.96 15.68
C GLN A 280 -18.00 -34.80 15.26
N ASP A 281 -18.38 -33.97 16.24
CA ASP A 281 -19.20 -32.75 16.06
C ASP A 281 -18.52 -31.67 15.20
N SER A 282 -17.19 -31.75 15.07
CA SER A 282 -16.39 -30.88 14.21
C SER A 282 -15.47 -31.70 13.31
N VAL A 283 -15.73 -31.68 12.00
CA VAL A 283 -14.80 -32.20 11.00
C VAL A 283 -13.72 -31.15 10.78
N SER A 284 -12.46 -31.43 11.15
CA SER A 284 -11.39 -30.46 10.90
C SER A 284 -11.00 -30.47 9.40
N PRO A 285 -10.71 -29.30 8.81
CA PRO A 285 -10.29 -29.21 7.41
C PRO A 285 -9.07 -30.09 7.10
N GLY A 286 -8.10 -30.11 8.02
CA GLY A 286 -6.89 -30.95 7.88
C GLY A 286 -7.20 -32.45 7.88
N SER A 287 -8.09 -32.91 8.75
CA SER A 287 -8.50 -34.32 8.81
C SER A 287 -9.26 -34.74 7.55
N LEU A 288 -10.17 -33.89 7.06
CA LEU A 288 -10.93 -34.17 5.84
C LEU A 288 -10.03 -34.21 4.60
N ARG A 289 -9.10 -33.25 4.46
CA ARG A 289 -8.10 -33.25 3.37
C ARG A 289 -7.22 -34.48 3.40
N SER A 290 -6.70 -34.86 4.58
CA SER A 290 -5.88 -36.06 4.71
C SER A 290 -6.62 -37.31 4.22
N ASN A 291 -7.88 -37.46 4.62
CA ASN A 291 -8.70 -38.61 4.23
C ASN A 291 -9.21 -38.55 2.79
N PHE A 292 -9.34 -37.36 2.20
CA PHE A 292 -9.67 -37.18 0.79
C PHE A 292 -8.56 -37.75 -0.12
N TYR A 293 -7.29 -37.51 0.21
CA TYR A 293 -6.17 -38.01 -0.60
C TYR A 293 -5.75 -39.44 -0.25
N LYS A 294 -6.08 -39.93 0.96
CA LYS A 294 -5.67 -41.25 1.41
C LYS A 294 -6.57 -42.34 0.82
N ASP A 295 -5.95 -43.29 0.11
CA ASP A 295 -6.65 -44.48 -0.36
C ASP A 295 -6.69 -45.54 0.75
N ASN A 296 -7.89 -46.02 1.05
CA ASN A 296 -8.12 -47.05 2.07
C ASN A 296 -9.19 -48.02 1.59
N ALA A 297 -8.78 -49.26 1.28
CA ALA A 297 -9.65 -50.29 0.72
C ALA A 297 -10.88 -50.60 1.58
N ALA A 298 -10.75 -50.53 2.92
CA ALA A 298 -11.88 -50.72 3.82
C ALA A 298 -12.89 -49.57 3.73
N VAL A 299 -12.39 -48.33 3.60
CA VAL A 299 -13.24 -47.14 3.39
C VAL A 299 -13.90 -47.18 2.02
N SER A 300 -13.17 -47.54 0.96
CA SER A 300 -13.72 -47.67 -0.39
C SER A 300 -14.80 -48.76 -0.46
N LYS A 301 -14.61 -49.90 0.21
CA LYS A 301 -15.65 -50.93 0.32
C LYS A 301 -16.90 -50.39 1.02
N ALA A 302 -16.74 -49.71 2.16
CA ALA A 302 -17.85 -49.14 2.90
C ALA A 302 -18.60 -48.04 2.10
N VAL A 303 -17.89 -47.20 1.35
CA VAL A 303 -18.49 -46.20 0.46
C VAL A 303 -19.23 -46.87 -0.70
N ARG A 304 -18.68 -47.94 -1.29
CA ARG A 304 -19.37 -48.72 -2.30
C ARG A 304 -20.69 -49.29 -1.77
N ASP A 305 -20.69 -49.85 -0.56
CA ASP A 305 -21.90 -50.38 0.06
C ASP A 305 -22.96 -49.28 0.28
N ILE A 306 -22.54 -48.07 0.71
CA ILE A 306 -23.41 -46.89 0.82
C ILE A 306 -24.03 -46.52 -0.53
N LEU A 307 -23.21 -46.45 -1.58
CA LEU A 307 -23.69 -46.11 -2.93
C LEU A 307 -24.67 -47.17 -3.46
N MET A 308 -24.40 -48.45 -3.24
CA MET A 308 -25.31 -49.54 -3.64
C MET A 308 -26.64 -49.48 -2.86
N ASP A 309 -26.61 -49.13 -1.56
CA ASP A 309 -27.85 -48.90 -0.80
C ASP A 309 -28.66 -47.73 -1.37
N LEU A 310 -28.00 -46.63 -1.76
CA LEU A 310 -28.66 -45.49 -2.40
C LEU A 310 -29.28 -45.87 -3.76
N VAL A 311 -28.57 -46.66 -4.57
CA VAL A 311 -29.11 -47.21 -5.83
C VAL A 311 -30.34 -48.08 -5.55
N ASN A 312 -30.27 -49.00 -4.58
CA ASN A 312 -31.41 -49.84 -4.24
C ASN A 312 -32.62 -49.03 -3.73
N ARG A 313 -32.38 -47.93 -3.01
CA ARG A 313 -33.43 -47.01 -2.55
C ARG A 313 -34.03 -46.17 -3.68
N SER A 314 -33.22 -45.72 -4.63
CA SER A 314 -33.73 -44.93 -5.77
C SER A 314 -34.73 -45.74 -6.60
N HIS A 315 -34.55 -47.06 -6.70
CA HIS A 315 -35.48 -47.98 -7.36
C HIS A 315 -36.82 -48.17 -6.64
N LYS A 316 -36.93 -47.93 -5.32
CA LYS A 316 -38.19 -48.11 -4.56
C LYS A 316 -39.19 -46.96 -4.71
N GLY A 317 -38.75 -45.78 -5.17
CA GLY A 317 -39.58 -44.57 -5.28
C GLY A 317 -40.40 -44.45 -6.57
N LEU A 318 -40.03 -45.17 -7.62
CA LEU A 318 -40.93 -45.42 -8.75
C LEU A 318 -41.81 -46.61 -8.35
N ASN A 319 -43.12 -46.52 -8.61
CA ASN A 319 -43.96 -47.71 -8.68
C ASN A 319 -43.47 -48.59 -9.84
N VAL A 320 -42.37 -49.31 -9.61
CA VAL A 320 -41.73 -50.21 -10.56
C VAL A 320 -42.68 -51.35 -10.91
N ALA A 321 -43.58 -51.75 -9.99
CA ALA A 321 -44.67 -52.68 -10.26
C ALA A 321 -45.70 -52.15 -11.28
N VAL A 322 -45.98 -50.85 -11.29
CA VAL A 322 -46.91 -50.23 -12.26
C VAL A 322 -46.22 -50.05 -13.60
N TYR A 323 -44.93 -49.68 -13.61
CA TYR A 323 -44.16 -49.57 -14.85
C TYR A 323 -43.97 -50.92 -15.54
N PHE A 324 -43.64 -51.98 -14.81
CA PHE A 324 -43.54 -53.34 -15.38
C PHE A 324 -44.90 -53.90 -15.80
N ALA A 325 -46.00 -53.57 -15.09
CA ALA A 325 -47.33 -53.97 -15.51
C ALA A 325 -47.80 -53.21 -16.77
N LEU A 326 -47.47 -51.93 -16.91
CA LEU A 326 -47.76 -51.13 -18.11
C LEU A 326 -46.92 -51.57 -19.32
N ASP A 327 -45.63 -51.86 -19.14
CA ASP A 327 -44.78 -52.38 -20.22
C ASP A 327 -45.25 -53.76 -20.70
N TYR A 328 -45.72 -54.61 -19.79
CA TYR A 328 -46.29 -55.92 -20.14
C TYR A 328 -47.64 -55.79 -20.87
N PHE A 329 -48.48 -54.81 -20.50
CA PHE A 329 -49.77 -54.55 -21.16
C PHE A 329 -49.62 -53.90 -22.54
N LEU A 330 -48.61 -53.04 -22.71
CA LEU A 330 -48.32 -52.35 -23.98
C LEU A 330 -47.59 -53.25 -24.99
N GLN A 331 -47.03 -54.39 -24.57
CA GLN A 331 -46.45 -55.40 -25.46
C GLN A 331 -47.46 -56.47 -25.95
N GLN A 332 -48.72 -56.43 -25.49
CA GLN A 332 -49.77 -57.37 -25.89
C GLN A 332 -50.84 -56.77 -26.82
N PHE A 333 -50.64 -55.54 -27.33
CA PHE A 333 -51.48 -54.92 -28.36
C PHE A 333 -50.68 -54.47 -29.58
#